data_AF-A0A6I5RCX3-F1
#
_entry.id   AF-A0A6I5RCX3-F1
#
_cell.length_a   1.000
_cell.length_b   1.000
_cell.length_c   1.000
_cell.angle_alpha   90.00
_cell.angle_beta   90.00
_cell.angle_gamma   90.00
#
_symmetry.space_group_name_H-M   'P 1'
#
loop_
_entity.id
_entity.type
_entity.pdbx_description
1 polymer ?
#
loop_
_entity_poly.entity_id
_entity_poly.type
_entity_poly.pdbx_seq_one_letter_code
_entity_poly.pdbx_strand_id
1 'polypeptide(L)'
;MAKQRLDVVLVERGLCETRQLAQRVIRAGEVQVNQQVVDKPGTAIAEDAEIKVKQKSPFVSRGGEKLAKALQAFEITPQGRICLDGGISTGGFTDCLLQGGANRVYGIDVGYGQVAWKLRQDSRLVLRERTNLRYLTPEALYPEEAPRPDLGVMDVSFISLTKVLPAFWQLLVPPREVVLLVKPQFEVGKDKVGKKGVVRSAKDQAEAIWQVLLAAQALGWCDRGLTYSPIVGPAGNIEYLLWLTMPEETAAIAAPLTLEKVHGLTHQAQMALKPTPSS
;
A
#
# COMPACT_ATOMS: atom_id res chain seq x y z
N MET A 1 24.92 17.66 -29.70
CA MET A 1 23.87 17.68 -28.66
C MET A 1 24.40 18.47 -27.49
N ALA A 2 23.69 19.51 -27.06
CA ALA A 2 24.11 20.28 -25.89
C ALA A 2 24.03 19.37 -24.65
N LYS A 3 25.13 19.28 -23.90
CA LYS A 3 25.13 18.61 -22.61
C LYS A 3 24.95 19.67 -21.53
N GLN A 4 23.88 19.57 -20.76
CA GLN A 4 23.57 20.51 -19.68
C GLN A 4 23.77 19.84 -18.32
N ARG A 5 24.03 20.65 -17.29
CA ARG A 5 24.24 20.13 -15.93
C ARG A 5 22.92 19.64 -15.35
N LEU A 6 22.94 18.46 -14.74
CA LEU A 6 21.76 17.83 -14.13
C LEU A 6 21.02 18.75 -13.15
N ASP A 7 21.75 19.52 -12.32
CA ASP A 7 21.13 20.45 -11.37
C ASP A 7 20.33 21.59 -12.03
N VAL A 8 20.71 22.00 -13.24
CA VAL A 8 20.00 23.00 -14.04
C VAL A 8 18.80 22.37 -14.73
N VAL A 9 19.01 21.22 -15.38
CA VAL A 9 17.96 20.51 -16.12
C VAL A 9 16.79 20.12 -15.21
N LEU A 10 17.05 19.74 -13.95
CA LEU A 10 15.99 19.42 -12.99
C LEU A 10 15.07 20.61 -12.70
N VAL A 11 15.60 21.83 -12.68
CA VAL A 11 14.80 23.04 -12.44
C VAL A 11 14.09 23.46 -13.71
N GLU A 12 14.80 23.47 -14.85
CA GLU A 12 14.24 23.84 -16.16
C GLU A 12 13.07 22.94 -16.58
N ARG A 13 13.13 21.64 -16.25
CA ARG A 13 12.05 20.68 -16.49
C ARG A 13 10.97 20.67 -15.39
N GLY A 14 11.05 21.54 -14.38
CA GLY A 14 10.09 21.60 -13.28
C GLY A 14 10.10 20.37 -12.35
N LEU A 15 11.17 19.56 -12.38
CA LEU A 15 11.33 18.38 -11.52
C LEU A 15 11.82 18.74 -10.11
N CYS A 16 12.34 19.95 -9.92
CA CYS A 16 12.69 20.56 -8.64
C CYS A 16 12.37 22.05 -8.68
N GLU A 17 11.82 22.58 -7.59
CA GLU A 17 11.44 24.00 -7.49
C GLU A 17 12.64 24.95 -7.50
N THR A 18 13.77 24.52 -6.93
CA THR A 18 14.98 25.35 -6.82
C THR A 18 16.23 24.55 -7.13
N ARG A 19 17.29 25.26 -7.55
CA ARG A 19 18.59 24.65 -7.83
C ARG A 19 19.23 24.05 -6.57
N GLN A 20 19.02 24.65 -5.39
CA GLN A 20 19.48 24.09 -4.12
C GLN A 20 18.78 22.77 -3.81
N LEU A 21 17.46 22.68 -4.02
CA LEU A 21 16.72 21.45 -3.87
C LEU A 21 17.23 20.37 -4.84
N ALA A 22 17.42 20.72 -6.11
CA ALA A 22 17.99 19.85 -7.14
C ALA A 22 19.36 19.28 -6.70
N GLN A 23 20.28 20.12 -6.25
CA GLN A 23 21.60 19.67 -5.78
C GLN A 23 21.51 18.72 -4.58
N ARG A 24 20.57 18.98 -3.65
CA ARG A 24 20.36 18.14 -2.47
C ARG A 24 19.85 16.75 -2.86
N VAL A 25 18.80 16.67 -3.70
CA VAL A 25 18.22 15.38 -4.10
C VAL A 25 19.19 14.57 -4.97
N ILE A 26 19.96 15.24 -5.83
CA ILE A 26 21.04 14.59 -6.58
C ILE A 26 22.04 13.96 -5.60
N ARG A 27 22.61 14.74 -4.67
CA ARG A 27 23.59 14.23 -3.69
C ARG A 27 23.04 13.15 -2.77
N ALA A 28 21.73 13.12 -2.54
CA ALA A 28 21.05 12.09 -1.78
C ALA A 28 20.86 10.78 -2.58
N GLY A 29 21.29 10.72 -3.84
CA GLY A 29 21.07 9.58 -4.73
C GLY A 29 19.59 9.41 -5.11
N GLU A 30 18.81 10.48 -5.03
CA GLU A 30 17.37 10.48 -5.31
C GLU A 30 17.09 10.76 -6.79
N VAL A 31 18.10 10.90 -7.65
CA VAL A 31 17.92 11.20 -9.07
C VAL A 31 18.48 10.08 -9.93
N GLN A 32 17.67 9.59 -10.85
CA GLN A 32 18.08 8.65 -11.89
C GLN A 32 18.07 9.33 -13.25
N VAL A 33 19.13 9.11 -14.02
CA VAL A 33 19.23 9.52 -15.42
C VAL A 33 19.44 8.25 -16.24
N ASN A 34 18.55 7.97 -17.19
CA ASN A 34 18.55 6.73 -17.98
C ASN A 34 18.70 5.49 -17.08
N GLN A 35 17.91 5.43 -16.01
CA GLN A 35 17.87 4.34 -15.01
C GLN A 35 19.14 4.18 -14.13
N GLN A 36 20.15 5.04 -14.28
CA GLN A 36 21.32 5.06 -13.41
C GLN A 36 21.20 6.17 -12.36
N VAL A 37 21.49 5.85 -11.09
CA VAL A 37 21.55 6.86 -10.03
C VAL A 37 22.72 7.79 -10.31
N VAL A 38 22.44 9.10 -10.36
CA VAL A 38 23.44 10.15 -10.50
C VAL A 38 23.46 10.95 -9.22
N ASP A 39 24.64 11.06 -8.60
CA ASP A 39 24.85 11.70 -7.31
C ASP A 39 25.68 13.00 -7.38
N LYS A 40 26.17 13.35 -8.58
CA LYS A 40 26.94 14.55 -8.86
C LYS A 40 26.08 15.60 -9.56
N PRO A 41 25.80 16.76 -8.92
CA PRO A 41 24.94 17.78 -9.50
C PRO A 41 25.44 18.40 -10.81
N GLY A 42 26.77 18.45 -10.98
CA GLY A 42 27.41 18.97 -12.19
C GLY A 42 27.53 17.97 -13.34
N THR A 43 26.97 16.75 -13.22
CA THR A 43 26.99 15.75 -14.29
C THR A 43 26.32 16.31 -15.54
N ALA A 44 27.04 16.32 -16.65
CA ALA A 44 26.54 16.79 -17.93
C ALA A 44 25.71 15.69 -18.59
N ILE A 45 24.43 15.93 -18.80
CA ILE A 45 23.46 14.98 -19.36
C ILE A 45 22.94 15.49 -20.71
N ALA A 46 22.43 14.56 -21.53
CA ALA A 46 21.78 14.92 -22.79
C ALA A 46 20.41 15.57 -22.53
N GLU A 47 20.01 16.50 -23.39
CA GLU A 47 18.71 17.19 -23.31
C GLU A 47 17.50 16.27 -23.40
N ASP A 48 17.65 15.09 -24.01
CA ASP A 48 16.62 14.06 -24.17
C ASP A 48 16.70 12.95 -23.11
N ALA A 49 17.66 13.01 -22.19
CA ALA A 49 17.83 11.97 -21.17
C ALA A 49 16.56 11.82 -20.32
N GLU A 50 16.16 10.58 -20.04
CA GLU A 50 15.04 10.29 -19.14
C GLU A 50 15.49 10.54 -17.70
N ILE A 51 14.85 11.49 -17.01
CA ILE A 51 15.20 11.84 -15.63
C ILE A 51 14.03 11.48 -14.72
N LYS A 52 14.33 10.71 -13.66
CA LYS A 52 13.39 10.40 -12.58
C LYS A 52 13.94 10.94 -11.28
N VAL A 53 13.24 11.90 -10.68
CA VAL A 53 13.50 12.32 -9.30
C VAL A 53 12.60 11.50 -8.39
N LYS A 54 13.21 10.86 -7.39
CA LYS A 54 12.52 10.14 -6.34
C LYS A 54 11.75 11.15 -5.50
N GLN A 55 10.45 11.27 -5.75
CA GLN A 55 9.59 12.11 -4.93
C GLN A 55 9.61 11.58 -3.50
N LYS A 56 9.72 12.50 -2.52
CA LYS A 56 9.46 12.13 -1.14
C LYS A 56 7.98 11.82 -1.01
N SER A 57 7.69 10.61 -0.53
CA SER A 57 6.35 10.23 -0.13
C SER A 57 5.78 11.29 0.81
N PRO A 58 4.52 11.74 0.64
CA PRO A 58 3.89 12.64 1.61
C PRO A 58 3.66 11.95 2.97
N PHE A 59 3.88 10.64 3.03
CA PHE A 59 3.74 9.82 4.23
C PHE A 59 5.11 9.38 4.78
N VAL A 60 5.13 8.93 6.04
CA VAL A 60 6.35 8.39 6.68
C VAL A 60 6.97 7.19 5.97
N SER A 61 6.22 6.52 5.10
CA SER A 61 6.75 5.47 4.22
C SER A 61 5.98 5.40 2.91
N ARG A 62 6.60 4.80 1.88
CA ARG A 62 5.94 4.53 0.58
C ARG A 62 4.66 3.69 0.70
N GLY A 63 4.44 2.99 1.82
CA GLY A 63 3.19 2.30 2.09
C GLY A 63 1.99 3.23 2.00
N GLY A 64 2.11 4.47 2.49
CA GLY A 64 1.01 5.43 2.46
C GLY A 64 0.49 5.75 1.05
N GLU A 65 1.36 5.75 0.02
CA GLU A 65 0.93 5.94 -1.37
C GLU A 65 -0.01 4.84 -1.86
N LYS A 66 0.17 3.61 -1.36
CA LYS A 66 -0.71 2.48 -1.72
C LYS A 66 -2.11 2.71 -1.16
N LEU A 67 -2.19 3.07 0.13
CA LEU A 67 -3.48 3.33 0.75
C LEU A 67 -4.14 4.59 0.17
N ALA A 68 -3.38 5.66 -0.09
CA ALA A 68 -3.89 6.87 -0.74
C ALA A 68 -4.55 6.56 -2.09
N LYS A 69 -3.92 5.70 -2.92
CA LYS A 69 -4.54 5.22 -4.15
C LYS A 69 -5.85 4.48 -3.88
N ALA A 70 -5.90 3.60 -2.88
CA ALA A 70 -7.11 2.87 -2.55
C ALA A 70 -8.25 3.80 -2.10
N LEU A 71 -7.97 4.72 -1.18
CA LEU A 71 -8.97 5.68 -0.68
C LEU A 71 -9.52 6.54 -1.81
N GLN A 72 -8.67 7.00 -2.72
CA GLN A 72 -9.08 7.77 -3.89
C GLN A 72 -9.90 6.92 -4.88
N ALA A 73 -9.40 5.72 -5.24
CA ALA A 73 -10.03 4.89 -6.26
C ALA A 73 -11.37 4.29 -5.82
N PHE A 74 -11.56 4.11 -4.52
CA PHE A 74 -12.76 3.54 -3.93
C PHE A 74 -13.64 4.59 -3.22
N GLU A 75 -13.26 5.86 -3.29
CA GLU A 75 -13.99 6.98 -2.68
C GLU A 75 -14.23 6.80 -1.17
N ILE A 76 -13.30 6.13 -0.48
CA ILE A 76 -13.37 5.86 0.95
C ILE A 76 -12.90 7.11 1.70
N THR A 77 -13.72 7.60 2.63
CA THR A 77 -13.41 8.77 3.45
C THR A 77 -13.04 8.34 4.88
N PRO A 78 -11.79 8.50 5.34
CA PRO A 78 -11.39 8.23 6.73
C PRO A 78 -11.84 9.30 7.73
N GLN A 79 -12.23 10.49 7.25
CA GLN A 79 -12.55 11.65 8.09
C GLN A 79 -13.55 11.32 9.20
N GLY A 80 -13.16 11.58 10.44
CA GLY A 80 -13.98 11.33 11.63
C GLY A 80 -14.10 9.86 12.06
N ARG A 81 -13.63 8.92 11.24
CA ARG A 81 -13.72 7.48 11.52
C ARG A 81 -12.67 7.01 12.52
N ILE A 82 -12.91 5.83 13.05
CA ILE A 82 -11.95 5.09 13.86
C ILE A 82 -11.44 3.95 12.99
N CYS A 83 -10.12 3.86 12.86
CA CYS A 83 -9.50 2.91 11.96
C CYS A 83 -8.68 1.86 12.70
N LEU A 84 -8.50 0.70 12.06
CA LEU A 84 -7.60 -0.37 12.48
C LEU A 84 -6.56 -0.63 11.38
N ASP A 85 -5.28 -0.47 11.71
CA ASP A 85 -4.15 -0.78 10.82
C ASP A 85 -3.50 -2.11 11.25
N GLY A 86 -3.82 -3.16 10.50
CA GLY A 86 -3.28 -4.51 10.68
C GLY A 86 -1.96 -4.67 9.94
N GLY A 87 -0.83 -4.46 10.64
CA GLY A 87 0.52 -4.46 10.07
C GLY A 87 1.09 -3.06 9.87
N ILE A 88 1.05 -2.23 10.91
CA ILE A 88 1.44 -0.80 10.84
C ILE A 88 2.88 -0.58 10.34
N SER A 89 3.84 -1.44 10.69
CA SER A 89 5.26 -1.35 10.37
C SER A 89 5.84 0.05 10.63
N THR A 90 6.38 0.75 9.62
CA THR A 90 6.84 2.14 9.74
C THR A 90 5.68 3.14 9.96
N GLY A 91 4.46 2.77 9.59
CA GLY A 91 3.24 3.54 9.78
C GLY A 91 2.71 4.28 8.55
N GLY A 92 3.07 3.85 7.34
CA GLY A 92 2.64 4.53 6.11
C GLY A 92 1.12 4.59 5.93
N PHE A 93 0.42 3.48 6.20
CA PHE A 93 -1.05 3.41 6.14
C PHE A 93 -1.68 4.26 7.25
N THR A 94 -1.23 4.09 8.49
CA THR A 94 -1.64 4.94 9.62
C THR A 94 -1.47 6.44 9.34
N ASP A 95 -0.31 6.90 8.82
CA ASP A 95 -0.09 8.32 8.48
C ASP A 95 -1.06 8.79 7.39
N CYS A 96 -1.33 7.95 6.39
CA CYS A 96 -2.33 8.23 5.36
C CYS A 96 -3.74 8.40 5.94
N LEU A 97 -4.17 7.52 6.85
CA LEU A 97 -5.46 7.62 7.54
C LEU A 97 -5.55 8.88 8.41
N LEU A 98 -4.51 9.17 9.19
CA LEU A 98 -4.48 10.32 10.10
C LEU A 98 -4.45 11.66 9.35
N GLN A 99 -3.75 11.72 8.21
CA GLN A 99 -3.78 12.87 7.30
C GLN A 99 -5.13 12.99 6.58
N GLY A 100 -5.78 11.86 6.29
CA GLY A 100 -7.15 11.78 5.76
C GLY A 100 -8.25 12.07 6.79
N GLY A 101 -7.89 12.48 8.01
CA GLY A 101 -8.84 12.96 9.02
C GLY A 101 -9.39 11.89 9.96
N ALA A 102 -8.81 10.69 9.99
CA ALA A 102 -9.20 9.68 10.99
C ALA A 102 -9.08 10.26 12.42
N ASN A 103 -10.12 10.03 13.22
CA ASN A 103 -10.20 10.50 14.60
C ASN A 103 -9.26 9.68 15.51
N ARG A 104 -9.12 8.39 15.21
CA ARG A 104 -8.26 7.46 15.93
C ARG A 104 -7.81 6.33 15.02
N VAL A 105 -6.58 5.85 15.20
CA VAL A 105 -6.07 4.65 14.52
C VAL A 105 -5.51 3.69 15.56
N TYR A 106 -5.97 2.44 15.55
CA TYR A 106 -5.34 1.35 16.29
C TYR A 106 -4.30 0.68 15.38
N GLY A 107 -3.02 0.80 15.70
CA GLY A 107 -1.93 0.23 14.90
C GLY A 107 -1.41 -1.05 15.53
N ILE A 108 -1.50 -2.17 14.81
CA ILE A 108 -1.06 -3.48 15.29
C ILE A 108 0.20 -3.91 14.53
N ASP A 109 1.25 -4.31 15.25
CA ASP A 109 2.45 -4.90 14.65
C ASP A 109 2.97 -6.09 15.47
N VAL A 110 3.54 -7.07 14.77
CA VAL A 110 4.27 -8.19 15.39
C VAL A 110 5.70 -7.81 15.77
N GLY A 111 6.27 -6.81 15.10
CA GLY A 111 7.57 -6.23 15.37
C GLY A 111 7.56 -5.24 16.52
N TYR A 112 8.70 -4.60 16.72
CA TYR A 112 8.93 -3.61 17.77
C TYR A 112 9.89 -2.53 17.27
N GLY A 113 9.63 -1.27 17.63
CA GLY A 113 10.54 -0.15 17.37
C GLY A 113 10.52 0.37 15.93
N GLN A 114 9.55 -0.04 15.10
CA GLN A 114 9.56 0.29 13.66
C GLN A 114 8.78 1.57 13.31
N VAL A 115 7.73 1.88 14.08
CA VAL A 115 6.84 3.03 13.82
C VAL A 115 7.62 4.34 13.88
N ALA A 116 7.42 5.19 12.87
CA ALA A 116 8.07 6.49 12.76
C ALA A 116 7.78 7.39 13.98
N TRP A 117 8.80 8.14 14.41
CA TRP A 117 8.73 8.97 15.61
C TRP A 117 7.54 9.94 15.62
N LYS A 118 7.28 10.62 14.49
CA LYS A 118 6.13 11.52 14.31
C LYS A 118 4.80 10.85 14.69
N LEU A 119 4.61 9.60 14.29
CA LEU A 119 3.38 8.86 14.58
C LEU A 119 3.32 8.38 16.02
N ARG A 120 4.46 7.98 16.60
CA ARG A 120 4.52 7.60 18.03
C ARG A 120 4.11 8.73 18.96
N GLN A 121 4.27 9.98 18.53
CA GLN A 121 3.86 11.16 19.27
C GLN A 121 2.41 11.62 18.97
N ASP A 122 1.74 11.02 17.98
CA ASP A 122 0.37 11.39 17.63
C ASP A 122 -0.62 10.78 18.64
N SER A 123 -1.33 11.63 19.37
CA SER A 123 -2.32 11.20 20.39
C SER A 123 -3.49 10.38 19.84
N ARG A 124 -3.71 10.42 18.52
CA ARG A 124 -4.76 9.65 17.83
C ARG A 124 -4.32 8.22 17.55
N LEU A 125 -3.03 7.89 17.64
CA LEU A 125 -2.52 6.54 17.45
C LEU A 125 -2.56 5.75 18.77
N VAL A 126 -3.25 4.62 18.76
CA VAL A 126 -3.14 3.59 19.80
C VAL A 126 -2.28 2.46 19.25
N LEU A 127 -1.02 2.42 19.67
CA LEU A 127 -0.05 1.44 19.18
C LEU A 127 -0.06 0.16 20.02
N ARG A 128 -0.04 -1.00 19.34
CA ARG A 128 0.15 -2.34 19.92
C ARG A 128 1.22 -3.10 19.14
N GLU A 129 2.45 -2.98 19.62
CA GLU A 129 3.60 -3.74 19.10
C GLU A 129 3.67 -5.14 19.72
N ARG A 130 4.50 -6.02 19.16
CA ARG A 130 4.68 -7.42 19.61
C ARG A 130 3.36 -8.18 19.73
N THR A 131 2.38 -7.83 18.90
CA THR A 131 1.01 -8.36 18.97
C THR A 131 0.70 -9.11 17.68
N ASN A 132 0.35 -10.38 17.80
CA ASN A 132 -0.05 -11.19 16.65
C ASN A 132 -1.55 -11.03 16.38
N LEU A 133 -1.86 -10.34 15.28
CA LEU A 133 -3.23 -10.05 14.84
C LEU A 133 -4.12 -11.30 14.75
N ARG A 134 -3.56 -12.46 14.39
CA ARG A 134 -4.31 -13.72 14.24
C ARG A 134 -5.03 -14.15 15.52
N TYR A 135 -4.49 -13.81 16.69
CA TYR A 135 -4.99 -14.24 17.99
C TYR A 135 -5.55 -13.09 18.82
N LEU A 136 -5.62 -11.88 18.25
CA LEU A 136 -6.07 -10.69 18.95
C LEU A 136 -7.60 -10.68 19.03
N THR A 137 -8.13 -10.49 20.24
CA THR A 137 -9.57 -10.37 20.48
C THR A 137 -9.96 -8.91 20.77
N PRO A 138 -11.24 -8.54 20.60
CA PRO A 138 -11.71 -7.19 20.94
C PRO A 138 -11.41 -6.81 22.39
N GLU A 139 -11.58 -7.73 23.33
CA GLU A 139 -11.38 -7.51 24.77
C GLU A 139 -9.91 -7.25 25.11
N ALA A 140 -8.99 -7.87 24.36
CA ALA A 140 -7.56 -7.66 24.54
C ALA A 140 -7.06 -6.35 23.91
N LEU A 141 -7.72 -5.87 22.86
CA LEU A 141 -7.32 -4.65 22.15
C LEU A 141 -7.96 -3.39 22.73
N TYR A 142 -9.26 -3.44 22.98
CA TYR A 142 -10.09 -2.29 23.33
C TYR A 142 -10.40 -2.28 24.83
N PRO A 143 -9.98 -1.25 25.57
CA PRO A 143 -10.50 -0.99 26.91
C PRO A 143 -12.03 -0.89 26.91
N GLU A 144 -12.64 -1.06 28.08
CA GLU A 144 -14.08 -0.84 28.27
C GLU A 144 -14.44 0.60 27.82
N GLU A 145 -15.54 0.73 27.08
CA GLU A 145 -16.00 1.99 26.43
C GLU A 145 -15.08 2.59 25.35
N ALA A 146 -13.94 1.96 25.02
CA ALA A 146 -13.09 2.47 23.95
C ALA A 146 -13.81 2.39 22.60
N PRO A 147 -13.73 3.46 21.79
CA PRO A 147 -14.54 3.52 20.59
C PRO A 147 -13.93 2.60 19.53
N ARG A 148 -14.78 1.84 18.84
CA ARG A 148 -14.35 0.72 18.00
C ARG A 148 -14.24 1.10 16.52
N PRO A 149 -13.28 0.52 15.79
CA PRO A 149 -13.07 0.83 14.38
C PRO A 149 -14.15 0.23 13.49
N ASP A 150 -14.57 1.01 12.50
CA ASP A 150 -15.45 0.57 11.41
C ASP A 150 -14.66 0.40 10.08
N LEU A 151 -13.50 1.06 9.96
CA LEU A 151 -12.59 0.97 8.82
C LEU A 151 -11.29 0.24 9.17
N GLY A 152 -11.05 -0.87 8.49
CA GLY A 152 -9.82 -1.62 8.54
C GLY A 152 -8.89 -1.34 7.37
N VAL A 153 -7.59 -1.40 7.59
CA VAL A 153 -6.57 -1.49 6.53
C VAL A 153 -5.57 -2.58 6.90
N MET A 154 -5.04 -3.31 5.91
CA MET A 154 -4.15 -4.45 6.19
C MET A 154 -2.97 -4.52 5.22
N ASP A 155 -1.75 -4.36 5.75
CA ASP A 155 -0.47 -4.48 5.03
C ASP A 155 0.46 -5.47 5.76
N VAL A 156 0.08 -6.74 5.80
CA VAL A 156 0.88 -7.79 6.45
C VAL A 156 1.87 -8.44 5.49
N SER A 157 2.97 -8.97 6.01
CA SER A 157 3.99 -9.71 5.25
C SER A 157 4.24 -11.08 5.89
N PHE A 158 4.68 -12.05 5.09
CA PHE A 158 5.01 -13.41 5.54
C PHE A 158 3.85 -14.21 6.14
N ILE A 159 2.61 -13.77 5.93
CA ILE A 159 1.38 -14.45 6.32
C ILE A 159 0.33 -14.23 5.22
N SER A 160 -0.50 -15.25 4.98
CA SER A 160 -1.66 -15.13 4.11
C SER A 160 -2.78 -14.35 4.81
N LEU A 161 -3.43 -13.44 4.08
CA LEU A 161 -4.59 -12.68 4.54
C LEU A 161 -5.71 -13.59 5.05
N THR A 162 -5.86 -14.78 4.46
CA THR A 162 -6.85 -15.80 4.87
C THR A 162 -6.74 -16.21 6.34
N LYS A 163 -5.56 -16.07 6.95
CA LYS A 163 -5.31 -16.43 8.36
C LYS A 163 -5.61 -15.31 9.35
N VAL A 164 -5.72 -14.07 8.88
CA VAL A 164 -5.89 -12.87 9.73
C VAL A 164 -7.28 -12.25 9.58
N LEU A 165 -7.94 -12.45 8.43
CA LEU A 165 -9.30 -11.96 8.17
C LEU A 165 -10.35 -12.37 9.23
N PRO A 166 -10.35 -13.60 9.79
CA PRO A 166 -11.31 -13.96 10.83
C PRO A 166 -11.19 -13.09 12.09
N ALA A 167 -9.96 -12.78 12.52
CA ALA A 167 -9.74 -11.91 13.66
C ALA A 167 -10.17 -10.47 13.33
N PHE A 168 -9.83 -9.98 12.13
CA PHE A 168 -10.19 -8.63 11.69
C PHE A 168 -11.70 -8.39 11.67
N TRP A 169 -12.49 -9.39 11.27
CA TRP A 169 -13.95 -9.32 11.32
C TRP A 169 -14.48 -9.01 12.73
N GLN A 170 -13.89 -9.66 13.74
CA GLN A 170 -14.29 -9.48 15.15
C GLN A 170 -13.84 -8.13 15.72
N LEU A 171 -12.70 -7.62 15.26
CA LEU A 171 -12.14 -6.36 15.72
C LEU A 171 -12.87 -5.12 15.17
N LEU A 172 -13.60 -5.27 14.05
CA LEU A 172 -14.39 -4.19 13.46
C LEU A 172 -15.86 -4.24 13.90
N VAL A 173 -16.49 -3.06 13.95
CA VAL A 173 -17.94 -2.91 14.18
C VAL A 173 -18.70 -2.53 12.89
N PRO A 174 -20.00 -2.87 12.77
CA PRO A 174 -20.83 -2.37 11.67
C PRO A 174 -20.89 -0.84 11.60
N PRO A 175 -20.95 -0.24 10.39
CA PRO A 175 -20.76 -0.87 9.09
C PRO A 175 -19.28 -1.21 8.85
N ARG A 176 -18.97 -2.50 8.69
CA ARG A 176 -17.57 -2.95 8.55
C ARG A 176 -17.07 -2.67 7.14
N GLU A 177 -15.89 -2.08 7.04
CA GLU A 177 -15.16 -1.92 5.80
C GLU A 177 -13.69 -2.28 5.99
N VAL A 178 -13.05 -2.84 4.96
CA VAL A 178 -11.62 -3.11 4.99
C VAL A 178 -10.97 -2.96 3.63
N VAL A 179 -9.80 -2.34 3.60
CA VAL A 179 -8.89 -2.35 2.45
C VAL A 179 -7.73 -3.30 2.72
N LEU A 180 -7.61 -4.33 1.88
CA LEU A 180 -6.55 -5.33 1.97
C LEU A 180 -5.48 -5.06 0.92
N LEU A 181 -4.20 -5.08 1.33
CA LEU A 181 -3.09 -5.18 0.39
C LEU A 181 -2.76 -6.66 0.14
N VAL A 182 -3.31 -7.20 -0.95
CA VAL A 182 -3.04 -8.57 -1.40
C VAL A 182 -1.65 -8.63 -2.03
N LYS A 183 -0.79 -9.46 -1.45
CA LYS A 183 0.59 -9.69 -1.90
C LYS A 183 0.71 -11.12 -2.43
N PRO A 184 0.63 -11.34 -3.76
CA PRO A 184 0.59 -12.68 -4.33
C PRO A 184 1.68 -13.62 -3.80
N GLN A 185 2.89 -13.13 -3.57
CA GLN A 185 4.02 -13.89 -3.04
C GLN A 185 3.81 -14.51 -1.65
N PHE A 186 2.81 -14.06 -0.89
CA PHE A 186 2.45 -14.61 0.42
C PHE A 186 1.15 -15.42 0.41
N GLU A 187 0.44 -15.42 -0.72
CA GLU A 187 -0.85 -16.12 -0.89
C GLU A 187 -0.72 -17.40 -1.72
N VAL A 188 0.19 -17.41 -2.71
CA VAL A 188 0.43 -18.59 -3.55
C VAL A 188 1.31 -19.63 -2.85
N GLY A 189 1.22 -20.87 -3.32
CA GLY A 189 2.12 -21.96 -2.89
C GLY A 189 3.58 -21.70 -3.29
N LYS A 190 4.53 -22.34 -2.57
CA LYS A 190 5.98 -22.18 -2.78
C LYS A 190 6.42 -22.51 -4.22
N ASP A 191 5.70 -23.39 -4.89
CA ASP A 191 5.89 -23.82 -6.28
C ASP A 191 5.62 -22.69 -7.30
N LYS A 192 4.77 -21.72 -6.96
CA LYS A 192 4.41 -20.58 -7.82
C LYS A 192 5.24 -19.32 -7.54
N VAL A 193 6.15 -19.37 -6.55
CA VAL A 193 7.05 -18.26 -6.23
C VAL A 193 8.36 -18.42 -7.01
N GLY A 194 8.59 -17.53 -7.98
CA GLY A 194 9.78 -17.56 -8.81
C GLY A 194 11.05 -17.09 -8.11
N LYS A 195 12.16 -17.03 -8.87
CA LYS A 195 13.46 -16.52 -8.39
C LYS A 195 13.30 -15.16 -7.70
N LYS A 196 14.02 -14.98 -6.59
CA LYS A 196 13.99 -13.77 -5.73
C LYS A 196 12.64 -13.50 -5.05
N GLY A 197 11.76 -14.49 -4.95
CA GLY A 197 10.49 -14.33 -4.24
C GLY A 197 9.43 -13.58 -5.04
N VAL A 198 9.48 -13.64 -6.38
CA VAL A 198 8.61 -12.84 -7.26
C VAL A 198 7.61 -13.72 -8.02
N VAL A 199 6.33 -13.37 -7.93
CA VAL A 199 5.26 -14.02 -8.71
C VAL A 199 5.10 -13.27 -10.02
N ARG A 200 5.52 -13.87 -11.14
CA ARG A 200 5.54 -13.23 -12.47
C ARG A 200 4.33 -13.54 -13.35
N SER A 201 3.66 -14.65 -13.09
CA SER A 201 2.48 -15.07 -13.86
C SER A 201 1.27 -14.23 -13.48
N ALA A 202 0.64 -13.57 -14.45
CA ALA A 202 -0.60 -12.81 -14.22
C ALA A 202 -1.73 -13.73 -13.73
N LYS A 203 -1.72 -14.99 -14.18
CA LYS A 203 -2.63 -16.04 -13.75
C LYS A 203 -2.45 -16.37 -12.26
N ASP A 204 -1.21 -16.60 -11.82
CA ASP A 204 -0.94 -16.92 -10.41
C ASP A 204 -1.26 -15.73 -9.48
N GLN A 205 -1.01 -14.50 -9.96
CA GLN A 205 -1.41 -13.28 -9.25
C GLN A 205 -2.94 -13.18 -9.12
N ALA A 206 -3.70 -13.53 -10.15
CA ALA A 206 -5.16 -13.52 -10.10
C ALA A 206 -5.70 -14.62 -9.18
N GLU A 207 -5.13 -15.82 -9.23
CA GLU A 207 -5.50 -16.92 -8.33
C GLU A 207 -5.24 -16.56 -6.86
N ALA A 208 -4.16 -15.85 -6.55
CA ALA A 208 -3.90 -15.33 -5.21
C ALA A 208 -5.01 -14.39 -4.71
N ILE A 209 -5.40 -13.42 -5.52
CA ILE A 209 -6.48 -12.48 -5.20
C ILE A 209 -7.80 -13.23 -5.03
N TRP A 210 -8.08 -14.15 -5.94
CA TRP A 210 -9.31 -14.95 -5.91
C TRP A 210 -9.41 -15.81 -4.65
N GLN A 211 -8.32 -16.45 -4.23
CA GLN A 211 -8.27 -17.21 -2.98
C GLN A 211 -8.57 -16.35 -1.76
N VAL A 212 -8.01 -15.14 -1.69
CA VAL A 212 -8.28 -14.19 -0.60
C VAL A 212 -9.75 -13.76 -0.62
N LEU A 213 -10.30 -13.46 -1.80
CA LEU A 213 -11.70 -13.07 -1.96
C LEU A 213 -12.66 -14.17 -1.51
N LEU A 214 -12.48 -15.41 -1.96
CA LEU A 214 -13.32 -16.54 -1.56
C LEU A 214 -13.27 -16.78 -0.04
N ALA A 215 -12.08 -16.69 0.56
CA ALA A 215 -11.93 -16.82 2.00
C ALA A 215 -12.63 -15.69 2.76
N ALA A 216 -12.60 -14.46 2.23
CA ALA A 216 -13.30 -13.33 2.82
C ALA A 216 -14.83 -13.47 2.69
N GLN A 217 -15.32 -13.89 1.53
CA GLN A 217 -16.75 -14.14 1.29
C GLN A 217 -17.31 -15.22 2.23
N ALA A 218 -16.54 -16.27 2.51
CA ALA A 218 -16.91 -17.29 3.49
C ALA A 218 -17.06 -16.75 4.92
N LEU A 219 -16.48 -15.60 5.24
CA LEU A 219 -16.64 -14.90 6.52
C LEU A 219 -17.78 -13.87 6.51
N GLY A 220 -18.42 -13.65 5.36
CA GLY A 220 -19.48 -12.67 5.19
C GLY A 220 -19.05 -11.33 4.60
N TRP A 221 -17.80 -11.19 4.14
CA TRP A 221 -17.38 -9.99 3.39
C TRP A 221 -17.95 -9.98 1.98
N CYS A 222 -18.35 -8.80 1.50
CA CYS A 222 -18.70 -8.55 0.11
C CYS A 222 -17.62 -7.69 -0.55
N ASP A 223 -17.20 -8.06 -1.75
CA ASP A 223 -16.31 -7.22 -2.53
C ASP A 223 -17.00 -5.96 -3.06
N ARG A 224 -16.26 -4.85 -3.06
CA ARG A 224 -16.70 -3.57 -3.61
C ARG A 224 -15.75 -3.01 -4.66
N GLY A 225 -14.47 -3.35 -4.59
CA GLY A 225 -13.49 -2.84 -5.55
C GLY A 225 -12.17 -3.59 -5.51
N LEU A 226 -11.51 -3.62 -6.67
CA LEU A 226 -10.18 -4.18 -6.81
C LEU A 226 -9.35 -3.29 -7.74
N THR A 227 -8.16 -2.92 -7.30
CA THR A 227 -7.15 -2.22 -8.11
C THR A 227 -5.75 -2.74 -7.77
N TYR A 228 -4.71 -2.22 -8.42
CA TYR A 228 -3.31 -2.54 -8.12
C TYR A 228 -2.63 -1.40 -7.37
N SER A 229 -1.63 -1.70 -6.54
CA SER A 229 -0.78 -0.69 -5.88
C SER A 229 -0.08 0.20 -6.92
N PRO A 230 0.10 1.52 -6.68
CA PRO A 230 0.82 2.40 -7.61
C PRO A 230 2.32 2.09 -7.68
N ILE A 231 2.83 1.35 -6.70
CA ILE A 231 4.23 0.97 -6.57
C ILE A 231 4.36 -0.55 -6.41
N VAL A 232 5.47 -1.10 -6.88
CA VAL A 232 5.82 -2.51 -6.65
C VAL A 232 6.46 -2.70 -5.28
N GLY A 233 6.29 -3.90 -4.71
CA GLY A 233 6.98 -4.32 -3.50
C GLY A 233 8.51 -4.33 -3.68
N PRO A 234 9.30 -4.41 -2.59
CA PRO A 234 10.77 -4.27 -2.66
C PRO A 234 11.48 -5.23 -3.62
N ALA A 235 10.96 -6.45 -3.77
CA ALA A 235 11.48 -7.46 -4.70
C ALA A 235 10.95 -7.32 -6.14
N GLY A 236 10.06 -6.36 -6.41
CA GLY A 236 9.40 -6.16 -7.70
C GLY A 236 8.06 -6.90 -7.86
N ASN A 237 7.46 -7.39 -6.78
CA ASN A 237 6.11 -7.95 -6.84
C ASN A 237 5.07 -6.86 -7.07
N ILE A 238 4.13 -7.12 -7.97
CA ILE A 238 2.91 -6.31 -8.09
C ILE A 238 2.00 -6.71 -6.93
N GLU A 239 1.48 -5.71 -6.23
CA GLU A 239 0.58 -5.88 -5.08
C GLU A 239 -0.78 -5.27 -5.42
N TYR A 240 -1.85 -5.78 -4.83
CA TYR A 240 -3.23 -5.44 -5.20
C TYR A 240 -4.01 -4.92 -4.00
N LEU A 241 -4.93 -3.99 -4.24
CA LEU A 241 -5.76 -3.34 -3.24
C LEU A 241 -7.19 -3.86 -3.43
N LEU A 242 -7.68 -4.62 -2.46
CA LEU A 242 -9.02 -5.19 -2.46
C LEU A 242 -9.86 -4.53 -1.37
N TRP A 243 -10.96 -3.90 -1.75
CA TRP A 243 -11.92 -3.28 -0.84
C TRP A 243 -13.11 -4.20 -0.61
N LEU A 244 -13.38 -4.46 0.66
CA LEU A 244 -14.46 -5.32 1.13
C LEU A 244 -15.32 -4.58 2.15
N THR A 245 -16.61 -4.89 2.18
CA THR A 245 -17.57 -4.37 3.14
C THR A 245 -18.39 -5.50 3.75
N MET A 246 -19.09 -5.25 4.86
CA MET A 246 -20.20 -6.12 5.23
C MET A 246 -21.34 -6.02 4.19
N PRO A 247 -22.27 -7.00 4.16
CA PRO A 247 -23.44 -6.91 3.31
C PRO A 247 -24.28 -5.69 3.71
N GLU A 248 -24.68 -4.88 2.73
CA GLU A 248 -25.68 -3.81 2.94
C GLU A 248 -27.07 -4.37 2.67
N GLU A 249 -28.05 -4.01 3.49
CA GLU A 249 -29.43 -4.49 3.34
C GLU A 249 -30.16 -3.88 2.12
N THR A 250 -29.70 -2.74 1.60
CA THR A 250 -30.50 -1.92 0.66
C THR A 250 -29.74 -1.29 -0.51
N ALA A 251 -28.42 -1.48 -0.66
CA ALA A 251 -27.69 -0.86 -1.76
C ALA A 251 -27.74 -1.69 -3.04
N ALA A 252 -27.79 -1.00 -4.18
CA ALA A 252 -27.53 -1.61 -5.48
C ALA A 252 -26.11 -2.20 -5.47
N ILE A 253 -26.01 -3.52 -5.34
CA ILE A 253 -24.73 -4.23 -5.29
C ILE A 253 -24.08 -4.06 -6.67
N ALA A 254 -22.93 -3.39 -6.72
CA ALA A 254 -22.10 -3.40 -7.93
C ALA A 254 -21.84 -4.86 -8.33
N ALA A 255 -21.91 -5.17 -9.64
CA ALA A 255 -21.80 -6.55 -10.09
C ALA A 255 -20.52 -7.20 -9.52
N PRO A 256 -20.63 -8.35 -8.83
CA PRO A 256 -19.53 -8.93 -8.08
C PRO A 256 -18.29 -9.14 -8.96
N LEU A 257 -17.13 -9.12 -8.33
CA LEU A 257 -15.88 -9.49 -8.96
C LEU A 257 -15.97 -10.94 -9.45
N THR A 258 -15.63 -11.14 -10.71
CA THR A 258 -15.49 -12.46 -11.32
C THR A 258 -14.01 -12.76 -11.49
N LEU A 259 -13.63 -14.03 -11.50
CA LEU A 259 -12.24 -14.43 -11.75
C LEU A 259 -11.71 -13.88 -13.09
N GLU A 260 -12.57 -13.76 -14.11
CA GLU A 260 -12.23 -13.13 -15.39
C GLU A 260 -11.85 -11.64 -15.23
N LYS A 261 -12.63 -10.86 -14.48
CA LYS A 261 -12.29 -9.46 -14.18
C LYS A 261 -10.96 -9.36 -13.41
N VAL A 262 -10.73 -10.27 -12.46
CA VAL A 262 -9.47 -10.33 -11.71
C VAL A 262 -8.29 -10.62 -12.67
N HIS A 263 -8.43 -11.58 -13.58
CA HIS A 263 -7.41 -11.84 -14.62
C HIS A 263 -7.15 -10.62 -15.50
N GLY A 264 -8.21 -9.95 -15.96
CA GLY A 264 -8.08 -8.73 -16.75
C GLY A 264 -7.27 -7.65 -16.02
N LEU A 265 -7.54 -7.45 -14.74
CA LEU A 265 -6.83 -6.48 -13.91
C LEU A 265 -5.35 -6.86 -13.70
N THR A 266 -5.02 -8.14 -13.45
CA THR A 266 -3.62 -8.52 -13.26
C THR A 266 -2.81 -8.36 -14.53
N HIS A 267 -3.40 -8.61 -15.71
CA HIS A 267 -2.79 -8.28 -16.99
C HIS A 267 -2.55 -6.78 -17.17
N GLN A 268 -3.54 -5.94 -16.86
CA GLN A 268 -3.41 -4.48 -16.92
C GLN A 268 -2.29 -3.98 -15.99
N ALA A 269 -2.25 -4.47 -14.76
CA ALA A 269 -1.22 -4.10 -13.80
C ALA A 269 0.18 -4.46 -14.30
N GLN A 270 0.35 -5.63 -14.92
CA GLN A 270 1.63 -6.01 -15.53
C GLN A 270 2.03 -5.11 -16.69
N MET A 271 1.10 -4.67 -17.53
CA MET A 271 1.43 -3.74 -18.61
C MET A 271 1.82 -2.36 -18.06
N ALA A 272 1.10 -1.88 -17.04
CA ALA A 272 1.33 -0.57 -16.44
C ALA A 272 2.64 -0.49 -15.63
N LEU A 273 3.04 -1.58 -14.97
CA LEU A 273 4.18 -1.62 -14.03
C LEU A 273 5.40 -2.38 -14.56
N LYS A 274 5.38 -2.84 -15.81
CA LYS A 274 6.56 -3.44 -16.45
C LYS A 274 7.66 -2.37 -16.55
N PRO A 275 8.89 -2.65 -16.10
CA PRO A 275 10.03 -1.88 -16.55
C PRO A 275 10.14 -2.05 -18.07
N THR A 276 10.28 -0.95 -18.81
CA THR A 276 10.60 -0.96 -20.22
C THR A 276 11.80 -1.90 -20.42
N PRO A 277 11.79 -2.81 -21.41
CA PRO A 277 12.95 -3.66 -21.66
C PRO A 277 14.16 -2.76 -21.87
N SER A 278 15.24 -3.01 -21.13
CA SER A 278 16.56 -2.48 -21.47
C SER A 278 16.92 -3.04 -22.84
N SER A 279 16.73 -2.24 -23.89
CA SER A 279 17.33 -2.44 -25.21
C SER A 279 18.83 -2.22 -25.14
#